data_AF-W7BAH7-F1
#
_entry.id   AF-W7BAH7-F1
#
_cell.length_a   1.000
_cell.length_b   1.000
_cell.length_c   1.000
_cell.angle_alpha   90.00
_cell.angle_beta   90.00
_cell.angle_gamma   90.00
#
_symmetry.space_group_name_H-M   'P 1'
#
loop_
_entity.id
_entity.type
_entity.pdbx_description
1 polymer ?
#
loop_
_entity_poly.entity_id
_entity_poly.type
_entity_poly.pdbx_seq_one_letter_code
_entity_poly.pdbx_strand_id
1 'polypeptide(L)'
;MAVRFGIDFADFEQLQKKIEQIPQQSENALNQVIHREGATLIQENILQRLPISKVNGRNRRKKHAKTSQPFQVVTSNLSVEIKPKARFRYLVFPNKGLGNKNKNPQEFMEVGVADATPKIVEKLNQAMDRIINE
;
A
#
# COMPACT_ATOMS: atom_id res chain seq x y z
N MET A 1 4.81 13.65 -0.35
CA MET A 1 3.69 12.72 -0.49
C MET A 1 4.10 11.39 0.10
N ALA A 2 3.42 10.98 1.15
CA ALA A 2 3.42 9.63 1.68
C ALA A 2 1.95 9.22 1.77
N VAL A 3 1.65 7.95 1.50
CA VAL A 3 0.31 7.43 1.74
C VAL A 3 0.42 6.46 2.90
N ARG A 4 -0.42 6.70 3.90
CA ARG A 4 -0.55 5.86 5.08
C ARG A 4 -1.81 5.04 4.91
N PHE A 5 -1.66 3.74 5.00
CA PHE A 5 -2.78 2.85 5.26
C PHE A 5 -2.80 2.61 6.76
N GLY A 6 -3.86 3.06 7.41
CA GLY A 6 -4.15 2.79 8.82
C GLY A 6 -5.59 2.34 8.92
N ILE A 7 -5.84 1.40 9.82
CA ILE A 7 -7.20 0.94 10.10
C ILE A 7 -7.77 1.90 11.14
N ASP A 8 -8.91 2.54 10.83
CA ASP A 8 -9.70 3.28 11.81
C ASP A 8 -10.78 2.35 12.37
N PHE A 9 -11.01 2.39 13.69
CA PHE A 9 -11.87 1.42 14.38
C PHE A 9 -13.33 1.45 13.90
N ALA A 10 -13.76 2.58 13.32
CA ALA A 10 -15.10 2.78 12.80
C ALA A 10 -15.42 1.95 11.54
N ASP A 11 -14.42 1.49 10.79
CA ASP A 11 -14.64 0.79 9.51
C ASP A 11 -14.97 -0.70 9.68
N PHE A 12 -14.87 -1.25 10.90
CA PHE A 12 -14.90 -2.69 11.12
C PHE A 12 -15.64 -3.13 12.40
N GLU A 13 -16.96 -2.97 12.45
CA GLU A 13 -17.79 -3.51 13.55
C GLU A 13 -17.60 -5.03 13.75
N GLN A 14 -17.38 -5.79 12.66
CA GLN A 14 -17.15 -7.24 12.74
C GLN A 14 -15.75 -7.61 13.22
N LEU A 15 -14.73 -6.78 12.95
CA LEU A 15 -13.37 -7.01 13.47
C LEU A 15 -13.30 -6.61 14.95
N GLN A 16 -14.00 -5.54 15.34
CA GLN A 16 -14.05 -5.07 16.72
C GLN A 16 -14.54 -6.17 17.67
N LYS A 17 -15.68 -6.81 17.34
CA LYS A 17 -16.24 -7.92 18.13
C LYS A 17 -15.27 -9.10 18.27
N LYS A 18 -14.42 -9.34 17.28
CA LYS A 18 -13.41 -10.40 17.26
C LYS A 18 -12.18 -10.03 18.10
N ILE A 19 -11.74 -8.78 18.05
CA ILE A 19 -10.58 -8.28 18.81
C ILE A 19 -10.87 -8.18 20.31
N GLU A 20 -12.10 -7.81 20.70
CA GLU A 20 -12.52 -7.72 22.12
C GLU A 20 -12.37 -9.04 22.88
N GLN A 21 -12.38 -10.18 22.17
CA GLN A 21 -12.26 -11.50 22.79
C GLN A 21 -10.81 -11.86 23.17
N ILE A 22 -9.80 -11.37 22.43
CA ILE A 22 -8.37 -11.68 22.70
C ILE A 22 -7.46 -10.50 22.27
N PRO A 23 -7.33 -9.42 23.06
CA PRO A 23 -6.74 -8.16 22.60
C PRO A 23 -5.27 -8.26 22.14
N GLN A 24 -4.42 -8.89 22.97
CA GLN A 24 -2.97 -8.87 22.75
C GLN A 24 -2.52 -9.79 21.60
N GLN A 25 -3.11 -10.98 21.48
CA GLN A 25 -2.78 -11.92 20.39
C GLN A 25 -3.32 -11.43 19.05
N SER A 26 -4.52 -10.84 19.06
CA SER A 26 -5.14 -10.24 17.88
C SER A 26 -4.30 -9.09 17.32
N GLU A 27 -3.86 -8.14 18.15
CA GLU A 27 -3.07 -7.00 17.71
C GLU A 27 -1.72 -7.43 17.08
N ASN A 28 -1.05 -8.43 17.67
CA ASN A 28 0.19 -8.97 17.12
C ASN A 28 -0.02 -9.62 15.75
N ALA A 29 -1.08 -10.42 15.59
CA ALA A 29 -1.41 -11.06 14.32
C ALA A 29 -1.79 -10.04 13.25
N LEU A 30 -2.59 -9.01 13.60
CA LEU A 30 -2.94 -7.93 12.69
C LEU A 30 -1.70 -7.16 12.23
N ASN A 31 -0.80 -6.80 13.16
CA ASN A 31 0.46 -6.15 12.83
C ASN A 31 1.31 -7.00 11.87
N GLN A 32 1.39 -8.33 12.07
CA GLN A 32 2.11 -9.21 11.15
C GLN A 32 1.53 -9.17 9.73
N VAL A 33 0.20 -9.23 9.59
CA VAL A 33 -0.47 -9.17 8.29
C VAL A 33 -0.25 -7.80 7.63
N ILE A 34 -0.46 -6.70 8.37
CA ILE A 34 -0.31 -5.33 7.83
C ILE A 34 1.13 -5.07 7.38
N HIS A 35 2.11 -5.42 8.22
CA HIS A 35 3.52 -5.11 7.98
C HIS A 35 4.16 -5.97 6.89
N ARG A 36 3.66 -7.19 6.67
CA ARG A 36 4.16 -8.09 5.63
C ARG A 36 3.28 -8.03 4.40
N GLU A 37 2.11 -8.65 4.47
CA GLU A 37 1.24 -8.86 3.33
C GLU A 37 0.61 -7.56 2.85
N GLY A 38 0.17 -6.72 3.78
CA GLY A 38 -0.38 -5.40 3.47
C GLY A 38 0.65 -4.49 2.79
N ALA A 39 1.84 -4.40 3.37
CA ALA A 39 2.94 -3.62 2.80
C ALA A 39 3.29 -4.06 1.38
N THR A 40 3.42 -5.38 1.14
CA THR A 40 3.72 -5.93 -0.19
C THR A 40 2.61 -5.61 -1.20
N LEU A 41 1.35 -5.86 -0.84
CA LEU A 41 0.21 -5.60 -1.74
C LEU A 41 0.11 -4.13 -2.14
N ILE A 42 0.26 -3.21 -1.18
CA ILE A 42 0.24 -1.78 -1.47
C ILE A 42 1.40 -1.42 -2.41
N GLN A 43 2.62 -1.89 -2.13
CA GLN A 43 3.77 -1.59 -2.98
C GLN A 43 3.60 -2.11 -4.40
N GLU A 44 3.09 -3.32 -4.58
CA GLU A 44 2.84 -3.92 -5.88
C GLU A 44 1.79 -3.13 -6.68
N ASN A 45 0.66 -2.79 -6.06
CA ASN A 45 -0.40 -2.03 -6.72
C ASN A 45 0.06 -0.63 -7.13
N ILE A 46 0.81 0.08 -6.26
CA ILE A 46 1.41 1.36 -6.62
C ILE A 46 2.43 1.20 -7.77
N LEU A 47 3.29 0.18 -7.71
CA LEU A 47 4.31 -0.09 -8.74
C LEU A 47 3.72 -0.37 -10.11
N GLN A 48 2.61 -1.11 -10.17
CA GLN A 48 1.92 -1.42 -11.42
C GLN A 48 1.42 -0.15 -12.12
N ARG A 49 1.02 0.86 -11.35
CA ARG A 49 0.52 2.16 -11.85
C ARG A 49 1.63 3.11 -12.30
N LEU A 50 2.89 2.88 -11.91
CA LEU A 50 4.00 3.75 -12.33
C LEU A 50 4.22 3.71 -13.86
N PRO A 51 4.36 4.87 -14.53
CA PRO A 51 4.59 4.91 -15.96
C PRO A 51 6.03 4.50 -16.33
N ILE A 52 6.17 3.87 -17.49
CA ILE A 52 7.48 3.63 -18.14
C ILE A 52 7.70 4.73 -19.18
N SER A 53 8.87 5.36 -19.15
CA SER A 53 9.19 6.44 -20.09
C SER A 53 9.37 5.90 -21.50
N LYS A 54 8.59 6.43 -22.45
CA LYS A 54 8.62 6.07 -23.88
C LYS A 54 9.17 7.22 -24.74
N VAL A 55 9.80 6.88 -25.86
CA VAL A 55 10.21 7.79 -26.95
C VAL A 55 9.80 7.13 -28.27
N ASN A 56 9.08 7.86 -29.13
CA ASN A 56 8.55 7.37 -30.40
C ASN A 56 7.80 6.03 -30.26
N GLY A 57 6.96 5.92 -29.23
CA GLY A 57 6.18 4.71 -28.93
C GLY A 57 6.98 3.56 -28.28
N ARG A 58 8.32 3.63 -28.23
CA ARG A 58 9.19 2.59 -27.69
C ARG A 58 9.68 2.92 -26.29
N ASN A 59 9.84 1.90 -25.44
CA ASN A 59 10.38 2.08 -24.09
C ASN A 59 11.83 2.59 -24.18
N ARG A 60 12.16 3.64 -23.43
CA ARG A 60 13.55 4.12 -23.34
C ARG A 60 14.41 3.06 -22.66
N ARG A 61 15.60 2.81 -23.22
CA ARG A 61 16.64 1.95 -22.63
C ARG A 61 17.34 2.66 -21.46
N LYS A 62 16.61 2.85 -20.36
CA LYS A 62 17.11 3.40 -19.10
C LYS A 62 16.47 2.66 -17.92
N LYS A 63 17.06 2.78 -16.73
CA LYS A 63 16.47 2.22 -15.50
C LYS A 63 15.25 3.05 -15.08
N HIS A 64 14.07 2.43 -15.03
CA HIS A 64 12.80 3.09 -14.70
C HIS A 64 12.46 2.91 -13.22
N ALA A 65 11.69 3.84 -12.65
CA ALA A 65 11.24 3.74 -11.26
C ALA A 65 10.45 2.44 -11.01
N LYS A 66 9.55 2.07 -11.94
CA LYS A 66 8.74 0.85 -11.90
C LYS A 66 9.56 -0.43 -11.67
N THR A 67 10.78 -0.50 -12.18
CA THR A 67 11.65 -1.69 -12.08
C THR A 67 12.79 -1.53 -11.07
N SER A 68 12.76 -0.47 -10.25
CA SER A 68 13.87 -0.15 -9.34
C SER A 68 13.50 -0.17 -7.87
N GLN A 69 12.36 -0.75 -7.50
CA GLN A 69 11.85 -0.79 -6.12
C GLN A 69 11.95 0.58 -5.44
N PRO A 70 11.19 1.58 -5.93
CA PRO A 70 11.43 2.97 -5.60
C PRO A 70 10.91 3.35 -4.21
N PHE A 71 10.14 2.47 -3.59
CA PHE A 71 9.49 2.69 -2.30
C PHE A 71 10.22 1.96 -1.17
N GLN A 72 10.04 2.47 0.03
CA GLN A 72 10.39 1.86 1.29
C GLN A 72 9.16 1.83 2.19
N VAL A 73 9.14 0.86 3.09
CA VAL A 73 8.06 0.62 4.04
C VAL A 73 8.48 1.17 5.40
N VAL A 74 7.60 1.92 6.05
CA VAL A 74 7.73 2.27 7.47
C VAL A 74 6.54 1.66 8.18
N THR A 75 6.81 0.83 9.17
CA THR A 75 5.77 0.18 9.97
C THR A 75 5.51 0.99 11.24
N SER A 76 4.26 1.00 11.64
CA SER A 76 3.79 1.53 12.92
C SER A 76 2.67 0.64 13.44
N ASN A 77 2.26 0.83 14.69
CA ASN A 77 1.16 0.02 15.21
C ASN A 77 -0.09 0.13 14.31
N LEU A 78 -0.61 -1.02 13.91
CA LEU A 78 -1.78 -1.19 13.03
C LEU A 78 -1.73 -0.36 11.74
N SER A 79 -0.53 -0.03 11.26
CA SER A 79 -0.39 0.83 10.10
C SER A 79 0.93 0.64 9.37
N VAL A 80 0.88 1.01 8.09
CA VAL A 80 2.05 1.02 7.24
C VAL A 80 2.05 2.29 6.40
N GLU A 81 3.21 2.92 6.30
CA GLU A 81 3.46 4.07 5.46
C GLU A 81 4.39 3.67 4.32
N ILE A 82 3.93 3.88 3.08
CA ILE A 82 4.74 3.65 1.89
C ILE A 82 5.27 4.99 1.40
N LYS A 83 6.59 5.15 1.47
CA LYS A 83 7.27 6.39 1.07
C LYS A 83 8.35 6.14 0.01
N PRO A 84 8.62 7.09 -0.90
CA PRO A 84 9.75 6.95 -1.82
C PRO A 84 11.09 6.90 -1.09
N LYS A 85 12.03 6.08 -1.59
CA LYS A 85 13.45 6.14 -1.18
C LYS A 85 14.07 7.48 -1.61
N ALA A 86 15.18 7.88 -0.99
CA ALA A 86 15.80 9.21 -1.21
C ALA A 86 15.99 9.58 -2.70
N ARG A 87 16.55 8.66 -3.50
CA ARG A 87 16.72 8.77 -4.96
C ARG A 87 15.42 8.98 -5.74
N PHE A 88 14.30 8.53 -5.21
CA PHE A 88 12.98 8.57 -5.84
C PHE A 88 12.04 9.56 -5.17
N ARG A 89 12.53 10.47 -4.31
CA ARG A 89 11.69 11.54 -3.73
C ARG A 89 11.04 12.40 -4.81
N TYR A 90 11.63 12.47 -6.00
CA TYR A 90 10.99 13.12 -7.14
C TYR A 90 9.62 12.52 -7.45
N LEU A 91 9.30 11.27 -7.10
CA LEU A 91 7.99 10.62 -7.29
C LEU A 91 6.86 11.25 -6.49
N VAL A 92 7.16 12.13 -5.53
CA VAL A 92 6.18 12.99 -4.86
C VAL A 92 5.51 13.95 -5.86
N PHE A 93 6.28 14.53 -6.77
CA PHE A 93 5.78 15.50 -7.76
C PHE A 93 4.92 14.87 -8.87
N PRO A 94 5.28 13.71 -9.45
CA PRO A 94 4.48 13.04 -10.42
C PRO A 94 3.46 12.14 -9.75
N ASN A 95 3.12 12.14 -8.45
CA ASN A 95 2.04 11.25 -7.94
C ASN A 95 0.74 11.35 -8.79
N LYS A 96 0.48 12.54 -9.32
CA LYS A 96 -0.64 12.82 -10.24
C LYS A 96 -0.35 12.46 -11.70
N GLY A 97 0.87 12.08 -12.06
CA GLY A 97 1.28 11.74 -13.43
C GLY A 97 1.15 12.89 -14.42
N LEU A 98 1.01 14.13 -13.94
CA LEU A 98 0.70 15.29 -14.77
C LEU A 98 1.86 15.70 -15.66
N GLY A 99 1.55 16.16 -16.87
CA GLY A 99 2.50 16.72 -17.82
C GLY A 99 1.81 17.41 -18.98
N ASN A 100 2.58 17.90 -19.95
CA ASN A 100 2.02 18.61 -21.11
C ASN A 100 1.02 17.77 -21.91
N LYS A 101 1.24 16.44 -21.97
CA LYS A 101 0.39 15.49 -22.67
C LYS A 101 -0.56 14.68 -21.77
N ASN A 102 -0.40 14.76 -20.44
CA ASN A 102 -1.30 14.10 -19.50
C ASN A 102 -1.83 15.11 -18.49
N LYS A 103 -3.09 15.53 -18.65
CA LYS A 103 -3.73 16.52 -17.79
C LYS A 103 -4.56 15.91 -16.67
N ASN A 104 -4.76 14.58 -16.71
CA ASN A 104 -5.58 13.89 -15.73
C ASN A 104 -4.70 13.36 -14.58
N PRO A 105 -5.02 13.70 -13.32
CA PRO A 105 -4.32 13.18 -12.17
C PRO A 105 -4.52 11.66 -12.07
N GLN A 106 -3.44 10.90 -11.96
CA GLN A 106 -3.49 9.44 -11.85
C GLN A 106 -3.43 8.91 -10.41
N GLU A 107 -3.02 9.76 -9.46
CA GLU A 107 -3.04 9.51 -8.01
C GLU A 107 -2.56 8.10 -7.63
N PHE A 108 -1.40 7.71 -8.15
CA PHE A 108 -1.01 6.29 -8.15
C PHE A 108 -0.84 5.72 -6.75
N MET A 109 -0.44 6.55 -5.80
CA MET A 109 -0.23 6.13 -4.42
C MET A 109 -1.58 5.87 -3.74
N GLU A 110 -2.53 6.80 -3.86
CA GLU A 110 -3.86 6.72 -3.27
C GLU A 110 -4.67 5.58 -3.90
N VAL A 111 -4.71 5.51 -5.23
CA VAL A 111 -5.44 4.45 -5.94
C VAL A 111 -4.78 3.09 -5.70
N GLY A 112 -3.44 3.03 -5.64
CA GLY A 112 -2.74 1.78 -5.33
C GLY A 112 -3.04 1.25 -3.93
N VAL A 113 -3.25 2.13 -2.94
CA VAL A 113 -3.75 1.74 -1.62
C VAL A 113 -5.19 1.26 -1.70
N ALA A 114 -6.08 2.03 -2.34
CA ALA A 114 -7.49 1.67 -2.47
C ALA A 114 -7.69 0.31 -3.15
N ASP A 115 -6.91 0.00 -4.19
CA ASP A 115 -6.94 -1.30 -4.88
C ASP A 115 -6.44 -2.45 -3.98
N ALA A 116 -5.51 -2.16 -3.05
CA ALA A 116 -4.97 -3.16 -2.13
C ALA A 116 -5.93 -3.44 -0.96
N THR A 117 -6.69 -2.44 -0.53
CA THR A 117 -7.51 -2.47 0.68
C THR A 117 -8.43 -3.70 0.79
N PRO A 118 -9.23 -4.09 -0.24
CA PRO A 118 -10.13 -5.24 -0.11
C PRO A 118 -9.39 -6.55 0.21
N LYS A 119 -8.24 -6.77 -0.42
CA LYS A 119 -7.44 -7.98 -0.22
C LYS A 119 -6.70 -7.97 1.12
N ILE A 120 -6.32 -6.80 1.62
CA ILE A 120 -5.73 -6.64 2.95
C ILE A 120 -6.78 -6.96 4.01
N VAL A 121 -7.98 -6.40 3.88
CA VAL A 121 -9.13 -6.67 4.75
C VAL A 121 -9.43 -8.16 4.82
N GLU A 122 -9.48 -8.84 3.67
CA GLU A 122 -9.72 -10.28 3.62
C GLU A 122 -8.67 -11.06 4.44
N LYS A 123 -7.39 -10.71 4.29
CA LYS A 123 -6.29 -11.34 5.02
C LYS A 123 -6.33 -11.08 6.52
N LEU A 124 -6.74 -9.87 6.93
CA LEU A 124 -6.91 -9.53 8.33
C LEU A 124 -8.04 -10.37 8.96
N ASN A 125 -9.17 -10.50 8.27
CA ASN A 125 -10.27 -11.36 8.71
C ASN A 125 -9.82 -12.83 8.85
N GLN A 126 -9.11 -13.36 7.85
CA GLN A 126 -8.57 -14.73 7.89
C GLN A 126 -7.60 -14.94 9.07
N ALA A 127 -6.76 -13.95 9.38
CA ALA A 127 -5.86 -14.02 10.52
C ALA A 127 -6.62 -14.03 11.85
N MET A 128 -7.65 -13.19 11.98
CA MET A 128 -8.53 -13.18 13.16
C MET A 128 -9.30 -14.49 13.33
N ASP A 129 -9.82 -15.05 12.24
CA ASP A 129 -10.54 -16.33 12.28
C ASP A 129 -9.65 -17.49 12.75
N ARG A 130 -8.34 -17.46 12.43
CA ARG A 130 -7.39 -18.47 12.93
C ARG A 130 -7.22 -18.38 14.44
N ILE A 131 -7.12 -17.18 14.99
CA ILE A 131 -6.93 -16.94 16.43
C ILE A 131 -8.17 -17.37 17.22
N ILE A 132 -9.37 -17.16 16.68
CA ILE A 132 -10.63 -17.51 17.37
C ILE A 132 -10.87 -19.03 17.40
N ASN A 133 -10.39 -19.74 16.38
CA ASN A 133 -10.58 -21.19 16.24
C ASN A 133 -9.44 -22.01 16.86
N GLU A 134 -8.42 -21.36 17.43
CA GLU A 134 -7.35 -21.96 18.25
C GLU A 134 -7.72 -21.95 19.74
#